data_AF-A0A3S0YXL9-F1
#
_entry.id   AF-A0A3S0YXL9-F1
#
_cell.length_a   1.000
_cell.length_b   1.000
_cell.length_c   1.000
_cell.angle_alpha   90.00
_cell.angle_beta   90.00
_cell.angle_gamma   90.00
#
_symmetry.space_group_name_H-M   'P 1'
#
loop_
_entity.id
_entity.type
_entity.pdbx_description
1 polymer ?
#
loop_
_entity_poly.entity_id
_entity_poly.type
_entity_poly.pdbx_seq_one_letter_code
_entity_poly.pdbx_strand_id
1 'polypeptide(L)'
;MSNALHNPQGRNSGSSGRLAVIILTFLYVVALLVTVAFLVLVDVPGSRAGHIWITTLALTIGETFLYGTAVHYQLSLPGSRRLIPSYMGMGTAALLYLLVALALAVVFSWVLDIPTFLYGLLQFIALGIAAFLMGLLVLYRMNAARQEEGT
;
A
#
# COMPACT_ATOMS: atom_id res chain seq x y z
N MET A 1 -36.32 39.86 11.41
CA MET A 1 -35.78 39.79 10.03
C MET A 1 -34.32 39.39 10.14
N SER A 2 -34.07 38.08 9.98
CA SER A 2 -32.78 37.43 10.14
C SER A 2 -32.18 37.22 8.76
N ASN A 3 -31.15 38.01 8.42
CA ASN A 3 -30.39 37.80 7.20
C ASN A 3 -29.46 36.61 7.42
N ALA A 4 -29.83 35.49 6.81
CA ALA A 4 -29.00 34.31 6.67
C ALA A 4 -27.63 34.70 6.11
N LEU A 5 -26.63 34.63 6.98
CA LEU A 5 -25.22 34.70 6.61
C LEU A 5 -24.93 33.55 5.64
N HIS A 6 -24.80 33.93 4.38
CA HIS A 6 -24.29 33.12 3.30
C HIS A 6 -22.84 32.74 3.65
N ASN A 7 -22.64 31.54 4.20
CA ASN A 7 -21.32 31.01 4.55
C ASN A 7 -20.70 30.34 3.30
N PRO A 8 -19.73 30.95 2.59
CA PRO A 8 -19.19 30.40 1.35
C PRO A 8 -18.06 29.38 1.60
N GLN A 9 -17.77 29.02 2.85
CA GLN A 9 -16.55 28.30 3.20
C GLN A 9 -16.56 26.78 2.89
N GLY A 10 -17.65 26.23 2.33
CA GLY A 10 -17.76 24.79 2.07
C GLY A 10 -17.15 24.28 0.76
N ARG A 11 -16.69 25.15 -0.16
CA ARG A 11 -16.35 24.72 -1.54
C ARG A 11 -14.88 24.34 -1.80
N ASN A 12 -13.93 24.78 -0.97
CA ASN A 12 -12.51 24.60 -1.28
C ASN A 12 -11.91 23.27 -0.81
N SER A 13 -12.47 22.61 0.20
CA SER A 13 -11.92 21.35 0.76
C SER A 13 -12.06 20.15 -0.20
N GLY A 14 -13.11 20.12 -1.03
CA GLY A 14 -13.34 19.03 -1.99
C GLY A 14 -12.38 19.02 -3.18
N SER A 15 -11.87 20.19 -3.59
CA SER A 15 -10.96 20.30 -4.73
C SER A 15 -9.54 19.80 -4.41
N SER A 16 -9.02 20.15 -3.23
CA SER A 16 -7.69 19.75 -2.78
C SER A 16 -7.59 18.24 -2.51
N GLY A 17 -8.63 17.64 -1.93
CA GLY A 17 -8.68 16.19 -1.71
C GLY A 17 -8.67 15.40 -3.03
N ARG A 18 -9.44 15.86 -4.03
CA ARG A 18 -9.49 15.22 -5.35
C ARG A 18 -8.16 15.33 -6.10
N LEU A 19 -7.51 16.49 -6.04
CA LEU A 19 -6.20 16.70 -6.67
C LEU A 19 -5.11 15.82 -6.04
N ALA A 20 -5.12 15.67 -4.72
CA ALA A 20 -4.19 14.78 -4.03
C ALA A 20 -4.38 13.30 -4.42
N VAL A 21 -5.62 12.82 -4.53
CA VAL A 21 -5.89 11.45 -5.01
C VAL A 21 -5.38 11.26 -6.44
N ILE A 22 -5.60 12.22 -7.34
CA ILE A 22 -5.08 12.16 -8.71
C ILE A 22 -3.55 12.03 -8.73
N ILE A 23 -2.86 12.84 -7.92
CA ILE A 23 -1.39 12.79 -7.80
C ILE A 23 -0.95 11.41 -7.28
N LEU A 24 -1.61 10.89 -6.23
CA LEU A 24 -1.32 9.56 -5.69
C LEU A 24 -1.53 8.45 -6.73
N THR A 25 -2.61 8.53 -7.52
CA THR A 25 -2.87 7.56 -8.60
C THR A 25 -1.80 7.64 -9.67
N PHE A 26 -1.37 8.85 -10.06
CA PHE A 26 -0.30 9.03 -11.02
C PHE A 26 1.02 8.43 -10.51
N LEU A 27 1.39 8.72 -9.27
CA LEU A 27 2.59 8.14 -8.64
C LEU A 27 2.52 6.61 -8.55
N TYR A 28 1.35 6.05 -8.26
CA TYR A 28 1.13 4.61 -8.25
C TYR A 28 1.34 3.97 -9.63
N VAL A 29 0.81 4.58 -10.69
CA VAL A 29 1.02 4.08 -12.07
C VAL A 29 2.50 4.16 -12.46
N VAL A 30 3.19 5.25 -12.11
CA VAL A 30 4.63 5.38 -12.34
C VAL A 30 5.41 4.31 -11.56
N ALA A 31 5.06 4.06 -10.30
CA ALA A 31 5.69 3.02 -9.50
C ALA A 31 5.54 1.63 -10.13
N LEU A 32 4.32 1.28 -10.58
CA LEU A 32 4.08 0.02 -11.29
C LEU A 32 4.95 -0.12 -12.55
N LEU A 33 5.05 0.95 -13.35
CA LEU A 33 5.89 0.95 -14.55
C LEU A 33 7.38 0.78 -14.20
N VAL A 34 7.85 1.44 -13.13
CA VAL A 34 9.21 1.29 -12.63
C VAL A 34 9.47 -0.13 -12.14
N THR A 35 8.53 -0.73 -11.41
CA THR A 35 8.64 -2.11 -10.91
C THR A 35 8.72 -3.13 -12.04
N VAL A 36 7.86 -2.99 -13.06
CA VAL A 36 7.92 -3.85 -14.25
C VAL A 36 9.24 -3.64 -15.00
N ALA A 37 9.65 -2.39 -15.25
CA ALA A 37 10.90 -2.10 -15.95
C ALA A 37 12.12 -2.62 -15.20
N PHE A 38 12.17 -2.45 -13.88
CA PHE A 38 13.23 -2.95 -13.01
C PHE A 38 13.35 -4.46 -13.09
N LEU A 39 12.25 -5.20 -12.92
CA LEU A 39 12.28 -6.66 -12.99
C LEU A 39 12.66 -7.18 -14.38
N VAL A 40 12.20 -6.53 -15.44
CA VAL A 40 12.58 -6.89 -16.82
C VAL A 40 14.07 -6.68 -17.04
N LEU A 41 14.63 -5.54 -16.61
CA LEU A 41 16.05 -5.22 -16.79
C LEU A 41 16.96 -6.12 -15.94
N VAL A 42 16.52 -6.46 -14.74
CA VAL A 42 17.27 -7.29 -13.79
C VAL A 42 17.34 -8.74 -14.25
N ASP A 43 16.27 -9.29 -14.86
CA ASP A 43 16.19 -10.73 -15.19
C ASP A 43 16.71 -11.12 -16.60
N VAL A 44 17.13 -10.15 -17.43
CA VAL A 44 17.74 -10.41 -18.76
C VAL A 44 18.88 -11.45 -18.75
N PRO A 45 19.71 -11.62 -17.69
CA PRO A 45 20.81 -12.58 -17.72
C PRO A 45 20.50 -14.05 -17.34
N GLY A 46 19.25 -14.45 -17.03
CA GLY A 46 19.03 -15.79 -16.44
C GLY A 46 17.60 -16.33 -16.42
N SER A 47 16.80 -16.00 -17.45
CA SER A 47 15.33 -16.08 -17.48
C SER A 47 14.71 -17.25 -16.71
N ARG A 48 14.22 -16.96 -15.50
CA ARG A 48 13.31 -17.84 -14.75
C ARG A 48 11.93 -17.24 -14.76
N ALA A 49 11.24 -17.37 -15.89
CA ALA A 49 9.95 -16.75 -16.14
C ALA A 49 8.95 -16.93 -14.97
N GLY A 50 8.94 -18.10 -14.32
CA GLY A 50 8.09 -18.35 -13.15
C GLY A 50 8.40 -17.43 -11.96
N HIS A 51 9.67 -17.21 -11.63
CA HIS A 51 10.08 -16.34 -10.53
C HIS A 51 9.76 -14.88 -10.83
N ILE A 52 9.89 -14.45 -12.09
CA ILE A 52 9.51 -13.11 -12.54
C ILE A 52 8.04 -12.87 -12.26
N TRP A 53 7.15 -13.72 -12.79
CA TRP A 53 5.70 -13.51 -12.64
C TRP A 53 5.26 -13.50 -11.18
N ILE A 54 5.83 -14.39 -10.37
CA ILE A 54 5.57 -14.43 -8.92
C ILE A 54 6.03 -13.13 -8.25
N THR A 55 7.25 -12.67 -8.55
CA THR A 55 7.81 -11.43 -7.97
C THR A 55 7.01 -10.20 -8.40
N THR A 56 6.70 -10.09 -9.69
CA THR A 56 5.91 -8.98 -10.25
C THR A 56 4.54 -8.90 -9.57
N LEU A 57 3.85 -10.04 -9.42
CA LEU A 57 2.57 -10.08 -8.74
C LEU A 57 2.70 -9.69 -7.26
N ALA A 58 3.70 -10.23 -6.56
CA ALA A 58 3.96 -9.90 -5.16
C ALA A 58 4.21 -8.39 -4.96
N LEU A 59 5.10 -7.79 -5.74
CA LEU A 59 5.40 -6.36 -5.68
C LEU A 59 4.19 -5.51 -6.05
N THR A 60 3.44 -5.88 -7.11
CA THR A 60 2.21 -5.18 -7.52
C THR A 60 1.18 -5.14 -6.39
N ILE A 61 1.00 -6.26 -5.68
CA ILE A 61 0.07 -6.33 -4.54
C ILE A 61 0.57 -5.43 -3.39
N GLY A 62 1.88 -5.43 -3.11
CA GLY A 62 2.47 -4.57 -2.08
C GLY A 62 2.33 -3.08 -2.39
N GLU A 63 2.57 -2.68 -3.64
CA GLU A 63 2.36 -1.31 -4.11
C GLU A 63 0.88 -0.93 -4.04
N THR A 64 -0.03 -1.86 -4.36
CA THR A 64 -1.47 -1.66 -4.24
C THR A 64 -1.87 -1.40 -2.79
N PHE A 65 -1.26 -2.10 -1.82
CA PHE A 65 -1.50 -1.84 -0.40
C PHE A 65 -1.00 -0.47 0.06
N LEU A 66 0.19 -0.04 -0.39
CA LEU A 66 0.69 1.30 -0.11
C LEU A 66 -0.23 2.37 -0.71
N TYR A 67 -0.59 2.22 -1.98
CA TYR A 67 -1.51 3.13 -2.66
C TYR A 67 -2.86 3.19 -1.96
N GLY A 68 -3.46 2.04 -1.63
CA GLY A 68 -4.73 1.96 -0.91
C GLY A 68 -4.66 2.65 0.45
N THR A 69 -3.57 2.46 1.19
CA THR A 69 -3.35 3.14 2.48
C THR A 69 -3.25 4.65 2.31
N ALA A 70 -2.49 5.13 1.31
CA ALA A 70 -2.31 6.55 1.05
C ALA A 70 -3.60 7.24 0.58
N VAL A 71 -4.35 6.62 -0.33
CA VAL A 71 -5.64 7.14 -0.80
C VAL A 71 -6.65 7.15 0.35
N HIS A 72 -6.70 6.08 1.13
CA HIS A 72 -7.64 6.01 2.23
C HIS A 72 -7.32 7.05 3.32
N TYR A 73 -6.05 7.26 3.64
CA TYR A 73 -5.60 8.36 4.49
C TYR A 73 -6.07 9.72 3.95
N GLN A 74 -5.87 9.97 2.65
CA GLN A 74 -6.26 11.23 2.01
C GLN A 74 -7.77 11.49 2.06
N LEU A 75 -8.58 10.45 1.90
CA LEU A 75 -10.05 10.54 1.94
C LEU A 75 -10.61 10.64 3.37
N SER A 76 -9.89 10.14 4.37
CA SER A 76 -10.32 10.12 5.78
C SER A 76 -9.78 11.29 6.62
N LEU A 77 -9.12 12.27 5.99
CA LEU A 77 -8.47 13.42 6.63
C LEU A 77 -9.35 14.34 7.52
N PRO A 78 -10.71 14.35 7.50
CA PRO A 78 -11.48 15.19 8.43
C PRO A 78 -11.60 14.66 9.87
N GLY A 79 -11.27 13.40 10.17
CA GLY A 79 -11.60 12.77 11.46
C GLY A 79 -10.38 12.35 12.29
N SER A 80 -10.07 13.11 13.33
CA SER A 80 -9.16 12.75 14.45
C SER A 80 -7.66 12.53 14.13
N ARG A 81 -6.81 13.42 14.67
CA ARG A 81 -5.34 13.28 14.70
C ARG A 81 -4.87 11.98 15.39
N ARG A 82 -5.73 11.32 16.18
CA ARG A 82 -5.42 10.06 16.87
C ARG A 82 -5.31 8.86 15.93
N LEU A 83 -5.83 8.95 14.69
CA LEU A 83 -5.74 7.86 13.73
C LEU A 83 -4.43 7.84 12.93
N ILE A 84 -3.61 8.90 12.98
CA ILE A 84 -2.33 9.02 12.26
C ILE A 84 -1.39 7.82 12.53
N PRO A 85 -1.19 7.34 13.78
CA PRO A 85 -0.31 6.19 14.05
C PRO A 85 -0.76 4.91 13.34
N SER A 86 -2.07 4.70 13.15
CA SER A 86 -2.57 3.51 12.46
C SER A 86 -2.25 3.54 10.97
N TYR A 87 -2.37 4.70 10.31
CA TYR A 87 -1.95 4.88 8.92
C TYR A 87 -0.44 4.74 8.73
N MET A 88 0.36 5.27 9.66
CA MET A 88 1.81 5.06 9.65
C MET A 88 2.16 3.57 9.82
N GLY A 89 1.45 2.86 10.70
CA GLY A 89 1.59 1.41 10.86
C GLY A 89 1.26 0.65 9.57
N MET A 90 0.17 1.00 8.90
CA MET A 90 -0.24 0.36 7.64
C MET A 90 0.79 0.62 6.53
N GLY A 91 1.25 1.86 6.39
CA GLY A 91 2.30 2.22 5.44
C GLY A 91 3.61 1.47 5.71
N THR A 92 4.00 1.36 6.99
CA THR A 92 5.21 0.63 7.40
C THR A 92 5.09 -0.87 7.10
N ALA A 93 3.94 -1.48 7.38
CA ALA A 93 3.71 -2.90 7.10
C ALA A 93 3.79 -3.19 5.59
N ALA A 94 3.18 -2.34 4.76
CA ALA A 94 3.24 -2.49 3.31
C ALA A 94 4.66 -2.24 2.74
N LEU A 95 5.41 -1.27 3.28
CA LEU A 95 6.80 -1.04 2.91
C LEU A 95 7.70 -2.22 3.31
N LEU A 96 7.55 -2.74 4.52
CA LEU A 96 8.29 -3.92 4.99
C LEU A 96 8.00 -5.13 4.10
N TYR A 97 6.74 -5.33 3.70
CA TYR A 97 6.39 -6.40 2.76
C TYR A 97 7.13 -6.26 1.43
N LEU A 98 7.16 -5.05 0.83
CA LEU A 98 7.91 -4.83 -0.42
C LEU A 98 9.40 -5.12 -0.26
N LEU A 99 10.01 -4.69 0.84
CA LEU A 99 11.42 -4.97 1.13
C LEU A 99 11.69 -6.47 1.29
N VAL A 100 10.79 -7.19 1.99
CA VAL A 100 10.88 -8.65 2.13
C VAL A 100 10.70 -9.33 0.77
N ALA A 101 9.70 -8.95 -0.03
CA ALA A 101 9.46 -9.53 -1.34
C ALA A 101 10.66 -9.33 -2.30
N LEU A 102 11.28 -8.15 -2.24
CA LEU A 102 12.50 -7.84 -3.00
C LEU A 102 13.70 -8.64 -2.48
N ALA A 103 13.89 -8.73 -1.17
CA ALA A 103 14.95 -9.55 -0.57
C ALA A 103 14.77 -11.03 -0.93
N LEU A 104 13.54 -11.53 -0.95
CA LEU A 104 13.25 -12.90 -1.39
C LEU A 104 13.61 -13.09 -2.86
N ALA A 105 13.28 -12.12 -3.72
CA ALA A 105 13.67 -12.16 -5.13
C ALA A 105 15.19 -12.22 -5.29
N VAL A 106 15.97 -11.39 -4.59
CA VAL A 106 17.43 -11.39 -4.71
C VAL A 106 18.03 -12.67 -4.11
N VAL A 107 17.70 -13.03 -2.86
CA VAL A 107 18.36 -14.13 -2.16
C VAL A 107 17.94 -15.50 -2.70
N PHE A 108 16.64 -15.75 -2.84
CA PHE A 108 16.16 -17.09 -3.16
C PHE A 108 16.10 -17.39 -4.65
N SER A 109 15.92 -16.36 -5.48
CA SER A 109 15.97 -16.54 -6.93
C SER A 109 17.41 -16.59 -7.44
N TRP A 110 18.31 -15.70 -6.96
CA TRP A 110 19.65 -15.57 -7.54
C TRP A 110 20.72 -16.36 -6.78
N VAL A 111 20.63 -16.48 -5.45
CA VAL A 111 21.69 -17.12 -4.66
C VAL A 111 21.43 -18.60 -4.42
N LEU A 112 20.18 -18.98 -4.14
CA LEU A 112 19.86 -20.32 -3.61
C LEU A 112 19.20 -21.29 -4.59
N ASP A 113 18.91 -20.86 -5.82
CA ASP A 113 18.34 -21.71 -6.88
C ASP A 113 17.15 -22.57 -6.41
N ILE A 114 16.21 -21.95 -5.71
CA ILE A 114 15.07 -22.68 -5.15
C ILE A 114 14.04 -23.00 -6.25
N PRO A 115 13.36 -24.18 -6.19
CA PRO A 115 12.24 -24.49 -7.08
C PRO A 115 11.12 -23.43 -7.03
N THR A 116 10.55 -23.10 -8.20
CA THR A 116 9.47 -22.11 -8.36
C THR A 116 8.32 -22.28 -7.38
N PHE A 117 7.96 -23.53 -7.06
CA PHE A 117 6.89 -23.82 -6.10
C PHE A 117 7.21 -23.30 -4.69
N LEU A 118 8.40 -23.61 -4.17
CA LEU A 118 8.84 -23.15 -2.85
C LEU A 118 9.04 -21.64 -2.82
N TYR A 119 9.56 -21.07 -3.90
CA TYR A 119 9.68 -19.62 -4.06
C TYR A 119 8.30 -18.92 -3.96
N GLY A 120 7.31 -19.42 -4.70
CA GLY A 120 5.94 -18.93 -4.65
C GLY A 120 5.30 -19.07 -3.26
N LEU A 121 5.55 -20.19 -2.58
CA LEU A 121 5.06 -20.41 -1.23
C LEU A 121 5.64 -19.38 -0.23
N LEU A 122 6.93 -19.08 -0.31
CA LEU A 122 7.57 -18.07 0.54
C LEU A 122 6.98 -16.67 0.30
N GLN A 123 6.80 -16.28 -0.96
CA GLN A 123 6.17 -15.00 -1.32
C GLN A 123 4.71 -14.94 -0.83
N PHE A 124 3.97 -16.04 -0.94
CA PHE A 124 2.60 -16.13 -0.45
C PHE A 124 2.51 -16.02 1.08
N ILE A 125 3.41 -16.68 1.82
CA ILE A 125 3.48 -16.58 3.28
C ILE A 125 3.79 -15.14 3.69
N ALA A 126 4.79 -14.51 3.05
CA ALA A 126 5.14 -13.11 3.33
C ALA A 126 3.96 -12.17 3.09
N LEU A 127 3.22 -12.38 1.99
CA LEU A 127 2.01 -11.62 1.68
C LEU A 127 0.91 -11.86 2.73
N GLY A 128 0.70 -13.10 3.14
CA GLY A 128 -0.27 -13.47 4.16
C GLY A 128 -0.01 -12.79 5.50
N ILE A 129 1.25 -12.74 5.93
CA ILE A 129 1.67 -12.02 7.15
C ILE A 129 1.38 -10.52 7.01
N ALA A 130 1.74 -9.91 5.89
CA ALA A 130 1.49 -8.49 5.64
C ALA A 130 -0.01 -8.15 5.64
N ALA A 131 -0.82 -8.96 4.95
CA ALA A 131 -2.27 -8.80 4.91
C ALA A 131 -2.90 -8.98 6.30
N PHE A 132 -2.42 -9.94 7.09
CA PHE A 132 -2.86 -10.16 8.47
C PHE A 132 -2.56 -8.95 9.36
N LEU A 133 -1.33 -8.42 9.31
CA LEU A 133 -0.95 -7.22 10.08
C LEU A 133 -1.77 -5.99 9.67
N MET A 134 -1.99 -5.79 8.37
CA MET A 134 -2.87 -4.74 7.86
C MET A 134 -4.30 -4.90 8.37
N GLY A 135 -4.84 -6.13 8.34
CA GLY A 135 -6.16 -6.44 8.89
C GLY A 135 -6.27 -6.12 10.39
N LEU A 136 -5.25 -6.45 11.19
CA LEU A 136 -5.21 -6.11 12.61
C LEU A 136 -5.21 -4.59 12.84
N LEU A 137 -4.44 -3.83 12.06
CA LEU A 137 -4.42 -2.37 12.15
C LEU A 137 -5.77 -1.75 11.75
N VAL A 138 -6.45 -2.33 10.76
CA VAL A 138 -7.82 -1.96 10.39
C VAL A 138 -8.80 -2.23 11.53
N LEU A 139 -8.72 -3.37 12.21
CA LEU A 139 -9.58 -3.65 13.36
C LEU A 139 -9.28 -2.72 14.54
N TYR A 140 -7.99 -2.45 14.81
CA TYR A 140 -7.57 -1.52 15.84
C TYR A 140 -8.16 -0.12 15.61
N ARG A 141 -8.11 0.38 14.37
CA ARG A 141 -8.67 1.70 14.03
C ARG A 141 -10.20 1.74 14.21
N MET A 142 -10.91 0.66 13.87
CA MET A 142 -12.37 0.60 14.01
C MET A 142 -12.78 0.63 15.48
N ASN A 143 -12.02 -0.06 16.34
CA ASN A 143 -12.23 -0.02 17.77
C ASN A 143 -11.90 1.35 18.36
N ALA A 144 -10.82 2.00 17.91
CA ALA A 144 -10.46 3.34 18.35
C ALA A 144 -11.51 4.38 17.95
N ALA A 145 -12.04 4.31 16.72
CA ALA A 145 -13.11 5.20 16.25
C ALA A 145 -14.41 5.03 17.07
N ARG A 146 -14.81 3.79 17.38
CA ARG A 146 -15.99 3.51 18.22
C ARG A 146 -15.85 4.07 19.65
N GLN A 147 -14.64 4.12 20.19
CA GLN A 147 -14.40 4.73 21.50
C GLN A 147 -14.56 6.24 21.48
N GLU A 148 -14.31 6.90 20.34
CA GLU A 148 -14.53 8.35 20.17
C GLU A 148 -16.01 8.71 20.01
N GLU A 149 -16.84 7.81 19.47
CA GLU A 149 -18.30 8.03 19.33
C GLU A 149 -19.07 7.82 20.65
N GLY A 150 -18.49 7.09 21.61
CA GLY A 150 -19.11 6.77 22.90
C GLY A 150 -18.79 7.74 24.04
N THR A 151 -17.90 8.71 23.83
CA THR A 151 -17.50 9.77 24.79
C THR A 151 -17.99 11.13 24.33
#